data_AF-A0A0Q6R5E7-F1
#
_entry.id   AF-A0A0Q6R5E7-F1
#
_cell.length_a   1.000
_cell.length_b   1.000
_cell.length_c   1.000
_cell.angle_alpha   90.00
_cell.angle_beta   90.00
_cell.angle_gamma   90.00
#
_symmetry.space_group_name_H-M   'P 1'
#
loop_
_entity.id
_entity.type
_entity.pdbx_description
1 polymer ?
#
loop_
_entity_poly.entity_id
_entity_poly.type
_entity_poly.pdbx_seq_one_letter_code
_entity_poly.pdbx_strand_id
1 'polypeptide(L)'
;MRAARIAIAIALGLIVSWFIFDALSQAIALPLDLEAVGLADRTPVFVLWASVLLPAVIYGLALIVGWRQSLSRYTLVAIVGLCVIATARLSLYSLVGFLLR
;
A
#
# COMPACT_ATOMS: atom_id res chain seq x y z
N MET A 1 13.20 -13.28 22.01
CA MET A 1 12.08 -13.20 21.03
C MET A 1 11.86 -11.81 20.41
N ARG A 2 12.31 -10.69 21.01
CA ARG A 2 12.16 -9.35 20.41
C ARG A 2 12.86 -9.20 19.05
N ALA A 3 14.08 -9.74 18.92
CA ALA A 3 14.84 -9.74 17.66
C ALA A 3 14.07 -10.38 16.49
N ALA A 4 13.38 -11.51 16.73
CA ALA A 4 12.58 -12.17 15.70
C ALA A 4 11.40 -11.30 15.20
N ARG A 5 10.72 -10.57 16.10
CA ARG A 5 9.65 -9.64 15.71
C ARG A 5 10.18 -8.49 14.86
N ILE A 6 11.31 -7.93 15.26
CA ILE A 6 11.98 -6.85 14.51
C ILE A 6 12.38 -7.36 13.12
N ALA A 7 12.96 -8.55 13.04
CA ALA A 7 13.32 -9.16 11.75
C ALA A 7 12.09 -9.34 10.84
N ILE A 8 10.97 -9.85 11.37
CA ILE A 8 9.70 -9.97 10.63
C ILE A 8 9.18 -8.59 10.20
N ALA A 9 9.18 -7.62 11.11
CA ALA A 9 8.71 -6.26 10.84
C ALA A 9 9.53 -5.58 9.74
N ILE A 10 10.85 -5.80 9.72
CA ILE A 10 11.74 -5.28 8.68
C ILE A 10 11.49 -6.01 7.37
N ALA A 11 11.46 -7.35 7.37
CA ALA A 11 11.29 -8.14 6.16
C ALA A 11 9.96 -7.84 5.46
N LEU A 12 8.85 -7.85 6.21
CA LEU A 12 7.53 -7.50 5.68
C LEU A 12 7.40 -6.00 5.40
N GLY A 13 8.07 -5.17 6.21
CA GLY A 13 8.11 -3.72 6.02
C GLY A 13 8.78 -3.33 4.70
N LEU A 14 9.81 -4.06 4.28
CA LEU A 14 10.46 -3.85 2.99
C LEU A 14 9.48 -4.05 1.81
N ILE A 15 8.60 -5.05 1.92
CA ILE A 15 7.53 -5.29 0.93
C ILE A 15 6.55 -4.13 0.91
N VAL A 16 6.15 -3.62 2.08
CA VAL A 16 5.28 -2.44 2.18
C VAL A 16 5.94 -1.20 1.59
N SER A 17 7.23 -0.97 1.87
CA SER A 17 8.00 0.11 1.28
C SER A 17 8.04 0.03 -0.24
N TRP A 18 8.16 -1.18 -0.80
CA TRP A 18 8.07 -1.38 -2.25
C TRP A 18 6.70 -0.95 -2.80
N PHE A 19 5.60 -1.32 -2.14
CA PHE A 19 4.27 -0.87 -2.55
C PHE A 19 4.09 0.65 -2.50
N ILE A 20 4.65 1.30 -1.47
CA ILE A 20 4.62 2.76 -1.34
C ILE A 20 5.43 3.42 -2.46
N PHE A 21 6.63 2.89 -2.74
CA PHE A 21 7.48 3.39 -3.82
C PHE A 21 6.75 3.30 -5.17
N ASP A 22 6.17 2.15 -5.50
CA ASP A 22 5.42 1.97 -6.75
C ASP A 22 4.20 2.90 -6.85
N ALA A 23 3.47 3.09 -5.74
CA ALA A 23 2.35 4.05 -5.70
C ALA A 23 2.82 5.50 -5.94
N LEU A 24 3.97 5.90 -5.36
CA LEU A 24 4.56 7.22 -5.58
C LEU A 24 5.02 7.39 -7.04
N SER A 25 5.66 6.38 -7.62
CA SER A 25 6.07 6.40 -9.03
C SER A 25 4.87 6.62 -9.95
N GLN A 26 3.75 5.94 -9.68
CA GLN A 26 2.52 6.11 -10.45
C GLN A 26 1.82 7.44 -10.19
N ALA A 27 1.89 7.97 -8.96
CA ALA A 27 1.35 9.28 -8.65
C ALA A 27 2.06 10.41 -9.42
N ILE A 28 3.31 10.19 -9.82
CA ILE A 28 4.08 11.14 -10.65
C ILE A 28 3.87 10.86 -12.15
N ALA A 29 3.85 9.60 -12.57
CA ALA A 29 3.75 9.24 -13.99
C ALA A 29 2.34 9.48 -14.56
N LEU A 30 1.29 9.11 -13.84
CA LEU A 30 -0.09 9.16 -14.35
C LEU A 30 -0.55 10.58 -14.74
N PRO A 31 -0.29 11.65 -13.95
CA PRO A 31 -0.65 13.01 -14.34
C PRO A 31 0.09 13.45 -15.62
N LEU A 32 1.38 13.12 -15.75
CA LEU A 32 2.18 13.47 -16.92
C LEU A 32 1.66 12.77 -18.18
N ASP A 33 1.28 11.50 -18.06
CA ASP A 33 0.69 10.74 -19.16
C ASP A 33 -0.68 11.30 -19.58
N LEU A 34 -1.52 11.71 -18.60
CA LEU A 34 -2.83 12.31 -18.88
C LEU A 34 -2.72 13.72 -19.47
N GLU A 35 -1.72 14.50 -19.06
CA GLU A 35 -1.44 15.82 -19.60
C GLU A 35 -1.02 15.75 -21.07
N ALA A 36 -0.20 14.75 -21.45
CA ALA A 36 0.20 14.51 -22.83
C ALA A 36 -0.97 14.21 -23.78
N VAL A 37 -2.11 13.73 -23.25
CA VAL A 37 -3.33 13.40 -24.01
C VAL A 37 -4.43 14.47 -23.80
N GLY A 38 -4.14 15.55 -23.08
CA GLY A 38 -5.08 16.65 -22.83
C GLY A 38 -6.22 16.31 -21.84
N LEU A 39 -6.01 15.30 -21.00
CA LEU A 39 -6.98 14.80 -20.02
C LEU A 39 -6.56 15.08 -18.56
N ALA A 40 -5.71 16.09 -18.34
CA ALA A 40 -5.16 16.43 -17.02
C ALA A 40 -6.24 16.60 -15.93
N ASP A 41 -7.40 17.18 -16.28
CA ASP A 41 -8.52 17.41 -15.36
C ASP A 41 -9.17 16.13 -14.82
N ARG A 42 -8.94 14.98 -15.47
CA ARG A 42 -9.47 13.68 -15.04
C ARG A 42 -8.55 12.93 -14.09
N THR A 43 -7.43 13.53 -13.68
CA THR A 43 -6.48 12.88 -12.77
C THR A 43 -7.16 12.56 -11.44
N PRO A 44 -7.27 11.28 -11.04
CA PRO A 44 -7.93 10.90 -9.79
C PRO A 44 -6.96 11.09 -8.61
N VAL A 45 -6.67 12.34 -8.26
CA VAL A 45 -5.67 12.73 -7.23
C VAL A 45 -5.95 12.06 -5.87
N PHE A 46 -7.23 11.90 -5.51
CA PHE A 46 -7.62 11.19 -4.29
C PHE A 46 -7.18 9.72 -4.30
N VAL A 47 -7.31 9.04 -5.43
CA VAL A 47 -6.92 7.63 -5.58
C VAL A 47 -5.39 7.47 -5.49
N LEU A 48 -4.64 8.44 -6.02
CA LEU A 48 -3.18 8.49 -5.93
C LEU A 48 -2.69 8.64 -4.49
N TRP A 49 -3.25 9.57 -3.71
CA TRP A 49 -2.87 9.72 -2.31
C TRP A 49 -3.34 8.55 -1.45
N ALA A 50 -4.53 8.02 -1.72
CA ALA A 50 -5.04 6.83 -1.02
C ALA A 50 -4.12 5.62 -1.24
N SER A 51 -3.62 5.40 -2.47
CA SER A 51 -2.74 4.27 -2.77
C SER A 51 -1.37 4.35 -2.08
N VAL A 52 -0.90 5.56 -1.76
CA VAL A 52 0.34 5.80 -1.00
C VAL A 52 0.12 5.65 0.51
N LEU A 53 -0.97 6.19 1.04
CA LEU A 53 -1.21 6.24 2.49
C LEU A 53 -1.74 4.92 3.07
N LEU A 54 -2.62 4.21 2.34
CA LEU A 54 -3.22 2.96 2.84
C LEU A 54 -2.18 1.92 3.30
N PRO A 55 -1.14 1.60 2.51
CA PRO A 55 -0.15 0.60 2.87
C PRO A 55 0.54 0.89 4.20
N ALA A 56 0.95 2.14 4.41
CA ALA A 56 1.63 2.56 5.64
C ALA A 56 0.70 2.46 6.86
N VAL A 57 -0.55 2.92 6.73
CA VAL A 57 -1.52 2.92 7.82
C VAL A 57 -1.91 1.50 8.20
N ILE A 58 -2.27 0.66 7.23
CA ILE A 58 -2.70 -0.73 7.49
C ILE A 58 -1.56 -1.53 8.12
N TYR A 59 -0.35 -1.40 7.58
CA TYR A 59 0.79 -2.12 8.13
C TYR A 59 1.15 -1.63 9.54
N GLY A 60 1.19 -0.32 9.76
CA GLY A 60 1.44 0.26 11.09
C GLY A 60 0.42 -0.24 12.13
N LEU A 61 -0.86 -0.23 11.78
CA LEU A 61 -1.92 -0.76 12.64
C LEU A 61 -1.75 -2.27 12.90
N ALA A 62 -1.40 -3.05 11.89
CA ALA A 62 -1.15 -4.49 12.04
C ALA A 62 0.00 -4.75 13.03
N LEU A 63 1.10 -3.99 12.96
CA LEU A 63 2.22 -4.11 13.88
C LEU A 63 1.83 -3.73 15.32
N ILE A 64 1.07 -2.64 15.49
CA ILE A 64 0.59 -2.17 16.81
C ILE A 64 -0.32 -3.22 17.45
N VAL A 65 -1.32 -3.72 16.71
CA VAL A 65 -2.27 -4.73 17.18
C VAL A 65 -1.58 -6.05 17.50
N GLY A 66 -0.61 -6.46 16.68
CA GLY A 66 0.14 -7.70 16.88
C GLY A 66 1.15 -7.62 18.04
N TRP A 67 1.57 -6.43 18.47
CA TRP A 67 2.71 -6.24 19.37
C TRP A 67 2.57 -6.97 20.71
N ARG A 68 1.33 -7.10 21.21
CA ARG A 68 1.03 -7.78 22.48
C ARG A 68 0.75 -9.28 22.35
N GLN A 69 0.72 -9.83 21.13
CA GLN A 69 0.37 -11.23 20.89
C GLN A 69 1.61 -12.15 20.84
N SER A 70 1.41 -13.47 20.77
CA SER A 70 2.51 -14.43 20.55
C SER A 70 3.18 -14.23 19.18
N LEU A 71 4.42 -14.72 19.01
CA LEU A 71 5.19 -14.50 17.78
C LEU A 71 4.44 -15.01 16.53
N SER A 72 3.82 -16.19 16.61
CA SER A 72 3.07 -16.76 15.48
C SER A 72 1.87 -15.88 15.09
N ARG A 73 1.10 -15.38 16.08
CA ARG A 73 -0.02 -14.48 15.79
C ARG A 73 0.44 -13.13 15.27
N TYR A 74 1.55 -12.60 15.79
CA TYR A 74 2.15 -11.37 15.27
C TYR A 74 2.46 -11.48 13.78
N THR A 75 3.12 -12.56 13.38
CA THR A 75 3.43 -12.83 11.96
C THR A 75 2.16 -12.94 11.12
N LEU A 76 1.16 -13.71 11.60
CA LEU A 76 -0.11 -13.86 10.88
C LEU A 76 -0.84 -12.53 10.69
N VAL A 77 -0.90 -11.68 11.72
CA VAL A 77 -1.53 -10.36 11.63
C VAL A 77 -0.80 -9.47 10.62
N ALA A 78 0.52 -9.49 10.59
CA ALA A 78 1.31 -8.73 9.63
C ALA A 78 1.11 -9.23 8.18
N ILE A 79 1.04 -10.55 7.96
CA ILE A 79 0.74 -11.16 6.66
C ILE A 79 -0.69 -10.79 6.21
N VAL A 80 -1.67 -10.86 7.10
CA VAL A 80 -3.05 -10.45 6.79
C VAL A 80 -3.09 -8.98 6.39
N GLY A 81 -2.37 -8.11 7.11
CA GLY A 81 -2.22 -6.70 6.73
C GLY A 81 -1.67 -6.54 5.30
N LEU A 82 -0.64 -7.29 4.94
CA LEU A 82 -0.09 -7.31 3.58
C LEU A 82 -1.11 -7.78 2.53
N CYS A 83 -1.89 -8.83 2.81
CA CYS A 83 -2.94 -9.28 1.91
C CYS A 83 -4.00 -8.19 1.68
N VAL A 84 -4.43 -7.50 2.74
CA VAL A 84 -5.38 -6.38 2.63
C VAL A 84 -4.80 -5.25 1.76
N ILE A 85 -3.52 -4.92 1.93
CA ILE A 85 -2.83 -3.91 1.09
C ILE A 85 -2.85 -4.34 -0.37
N ALA A 86 -2.51 -5.59 -0.68
CA ALA A 86 -2.50 -6.11 -2.03
C ALA A 86 -3.90 -6.07 -2.68
N THR A 87 -4.94 -6.50 -1.95
CA THR A 87 -6.32 -6.46 -2.43
C THR A 87 -6.81 -5.02 -2.65
N ALA A 88 -6.50 -4.11 -1.73
CA ALA A 88 -6.86 -2.70 -1.88
C ALA A 88 -6.23 -2.10 -3.13
N ARG A 89 -4.95 -2.39 -3.39
CA ARG A 89 -4.25 -1.94 -4.59
C ARG A 89 -4.87 -2.47 -5.88
N LEU A 90 -5.16 -3.77 -5.94
CA LEU A 90 -5.85 -4.36 -7.10
C LEU A 90 -7.21 -3.72 -7.35
N SER A 91 -7.94 -3.41 -6.28
CA SER A 91 -9.23 -2.71 -6.36
C SER A 91 -9.08 -1.28 -6.88
N LEU A 92 -8.07 -0.54 -6.43
CA LEU A 92 -7.78 0.81 -6.91
C LEU A 92 -7.37 0.81 -8.38
N TYR A 93 -6.55 -0.14 -8.83
CA TYR A 93 -6.23 -0.29 -10.24
C TYR A 93 -7.46 -0.53 -11.11
N SER A 94 -8.35 -1.40 -10.65
CA SER A 94 -9.62 -1.63 -11.34
C SER A 94 -10.49 -0.37 -11.38
N LEU A 95 -10.53 0.40 -10.29
CA LEU A 95 -11.31 1.64 -10.22
C LEU A 95 -10.78 2.70 -11.18
N VAL A 96 -9.46 2.89 -11.24
CA VAL A 96 -8.81 3.82 -12.19
C VAL A 96 -9.11 3.40 -13.64
N GLY A 97 -8.99 2.10 -13.94
CA GLY A 97 -9.34 1.57 -15.26
C GLY A 97 -10.82 1.79 -15.63
N PHE A 98 -11.72 1.80 -14.65
CA PHE A 98 -13.13 2.13 -14.86
C PHE A 98 -13.37 3.62 -15.07
N LEU A 99 -12.71 4.50 -14.30
CA LEU A 99 -12.85 5.96 -14.40
C LEU A 99 -12.27 6.55 -15.70
N LEU A 100 -11.33 5.85 -16.33
CA LEU A 100 -10.65 6.25 -17.56
C LEU A 100 -11.29 5.68 -18.85
N ARG A 101 -12.30 4.81 -18.73
CA ARG A 101 -13.15 4.40 -19.87
C ARG A 101 -14.17 5.48 -20.21
#